data_AF-A0A921N1J1-F1
#
_entry.id   AF-A0A921N1J1-F1
#
_cell.length_a   1.000
_cell.length_b   1.000
_cell.length_c   1.000
_cell.angle_alpha   90.00
_cell.angle_beta   90.00
_cell.angle_gamma   90.00
#
_symmetry.space_group_name_H-M   'P 1'
#
loop_
_entity.id
_entity.type
_entity.pdbx_description
1 polymer ?
#
loop_
_entity_poly.entity_id
_entity_poly.type
_entity_poly.pdbx_seq_one_letter_code
_entity_poly.pdbx_strand_id
1 'polypeptide(L)'
;INLKTSNVTIKKYDGKNVIVQRNGNKGLSTITTKESNDKLTINEEFSNNKNLIKSIDDIVRYFVNEIFTSSYSDITVYIPENIDVNINTDNTKVYIDDMKLNNVDFNTSYGNISLGQDSQVKNLNIKSTDIFLNIDDIYCAENINIESVGVDINGYNTISQDAKIPKNIKIKASSDYYDDINIDINTNIPIAKNLYIESNSTVSLDLPLLDYKFNFDIKTSKGIDFSDDEDKYRKTVLEKYFNYDEDEGIDEDKEYKQKDFIGLINDELKDNPTEYGINIKSSIVKFD
;
A
#
# COMPACT_ATOMS: atom_id res chain seq x y z
N ILE A 1 6.97 -13.74 -11.11
CA ILE A 1 7.74 -12.75 -11.87
C ILE A 1 8.77 -12.20 -10.89
N ASN A 2 10.06 -12.36 -11.16
CA ASN A 2 11.14 -11.95 -10.28
C ASN A 2 12.01 -10.94 -11.03
N LEU A 3 11.97 -9.68 -10.61
CA LEU A 3 12.63 -8.55 -11.28
C LEU A 3 13.57 -7.85 -10.32
N LYS A 4 14.56 -7.17 -10.86
CA LYS A 4 15.50 -6.38 -10.05
C LYS A 4 15.36 -4.90 -10.33
N THR A 5 15.26 -4.53 -11.62
CA THR A 5 15.26 -3.12 -12.03
C THR A 5 14.22 -2.80 -13.08
N SER A 6 13.77 -3.77 -13.87
CA SER A 6 12.77 -3.51 -14.90
C SER A 6 11.39 -3.30 -14.27
N ASN A 7 10.67 -2.27 -14.71
CA ASN A 7 9.25 -2.17 -14.40
C ASN A 7 8.49 -3.29 -15.11
N VAL A 8 7.32 -3.64 -14.58
CA VAL A 8 6.45 -4.64 -15.21
C VAL A 8 5.05 -4.10 -15.44
N THR A 9 4.56 -4.34 -16.64
CA THR A 9 3.16 -4.15 -17.00
C THR A 9 2.54 -5.51 -17.26
N ILE A 10 1.44 -5.81 -16.58
CA ILE A 10 0.67 -7.04 -16.76
C ILE A 10 -0.61 -6.68 -17.51
N LYS A 11 -0.85 -7.35 -18.64
CA LYS A 11 -2.02 -7.10 -19.49
C LYS A 11 -2.78 -8.39 -19.77
N LYS A 12 -4.04 -8.20 -20.14
CA LYS A 12 -4.91 -9.29 -20.57
C LYS A 12 -4.44 -9.92 -21.88
N TYR A 13 -4.57 -11.23 -21.95
CA TYR A 13 -4.51 -12.01 -23.18
C TYR A 13 -5.67 -13.01 -23.24
N ASP A 14 -6.42 -12.99 -24.33
CA ASP A 14 -7.54 -13.93 -24.52
C ASP A 14 -7.08 -15.35 -24.90
N GLY A 15 -5.80 -15.51 -25.25
CA GLY A 15 -5.22 -16.82 -25.55
C GLY A 15 -4.77 -17.56 -24.29
N LYS A 16 -4.47 -18.87 -24.46
CA LYS A 16 -3.97 -19.73 -23.37
C LYS A 16 -2.47 -19.57 -23.09
N ASN A 17 -1.75 -18.90 -23.99
CA ASN A 17 -0.31 -18.73 -23.87
C ASN A 17 0.01 -17.52 -22.99
N VAL A 18 1.19 -17.51 -22.37
CA VAL A 18 1.75 -16.29 -21.78
C VAL A 18 2.73 -15.68 -22.77
N ILE A 19 2.61 -14.38 -23.03
CA ILE A 19 3.54 -13.65 -23.89
C ILE A 19 4.36 -12.71 -23.01
N VAL A 20 5.68 -12.78 -23.14
CA VAL A 20 6.61 -11.88 -22.45
C VAL A 20 7.30 -11.01 -23.48
N GLN A 21 7.11 -9.71 -23.39
CA GLN A 21 7.75 -8.71 -24.22
C GLN A 21 8.67 -7.85 -23.36
N ARG A 22 9.78 -7.39 -23.94
CA ARG A 22 10.69 -6.45 -23.30
C ARG A 22 10.91 -5.25 -24.19
N ASN A 23 10.80 -4.07 -23.59
CA ASN A 23 11.26 -2.81 -24.14
C ASN A 23 12.52 -2.34 -23.39
N GLY A 24 13.38 -1.58 -24.06
CA GLY A 24 14.61 -1.05 -23.45
C GLY A 24 15.88 -1.91 -23.63
N ASN A 25 16.90 -1.62 -22.82
CA ASN A 25 18.28 -2.04 -23.08
C ASN A 25 18.55 -3.51 -22.72
N LYS A 26 18.49 -4.40 -23.72
CA LYS A 26 18.76 -5.85 -23.63
C LYS A 26 20.19 -6.24 -23.24
N GLY A 27 21.11 -5.28 -23.12
CA GLY A 27 22.53 -5.54 -22.84
C GLY A 27 22.88 -5.80 -21.38
N LEU A 28 22.08 -5.30 -20.43
CA LEU A 28 22.40 -5.36 -19.00
C LEU A 28 21.74 -6.50 -18.24
N SER A 29 20.55 -6.93 -18.67
CA SER A 29 19.87 -8.08 -18.10
C SER A 29 19.20 -8.91 -19.18
N THR A 30 19.08 -10.20 -18.92
CA THR A 30 18.35 -11.16 -19.74
C THR A 30 17.06 -11.54 -19.05
N ILE A 31 16.02 -11.83 -19.85
CA ILE A 31 14.76 -12.37 -19.33
C ILE A 31 14.73 -13.86 -19.63
N THR A 32 14.59 -14.67 -18.59
CA THR A 32 14.44 -16.12 -18.72
C THR A 32 13.03 -16.51 -18.30
N THR A 33 12.50 -17.54 -18.96
CA THR A 33 11.20 -18.13 -18.61
C THR A 33 11.40 -19.60 -18.32
N LYS A 34 10.72 -20.10 -17.29
CA LYS A 34 10.74 -21.51 -16.90
C LYS A 34 9.33 -21.96 -16.55
N GLU A 35 8.85 -22.95 -17.27
CA GLU A 35 7.60 -23.64 -16.98
C GLU A 35 7.88 -24.84 -16.07
N SER A 36 7.05 -25.02 -15.04
CA SER A 36 7.10 -26.16 -14.15
C SER A 36 5.69 -26.43 -13.61
N ASN A 37 5.12 -27.58 -13.98
CA ASN A 37 3.74 -27.95 -13.67
C ASN A 37 2.76 -26.87 -14.18
N ASP A 38 1.98 -26.30 -13.27
CA ASP A 38 0.98 -25.25 -13.46
C ASP A 38 1.54 -23.83 -13.27
N LYS A 39 2.86 -23.68 -13.14
CA LYS A 39 3.53 -22.40 -12.88
C LYS A 39 4.49 -22.00 -14.00
N LEU A 40 4.31 -20.77 -14.48
CA LEU A 40 5.31 -20.08 -15.29
C LEU A 40 6.10 -19.09 -14.42
N THR A 41 7.41 -19.22 -14.43
CA THR A 41 8.32 -18.27 -13.78
C THR A 41 9.01 -17.41 -14.82
N ILE A 42 8.98 -16.09 -14.62
CA ILE A 42 9.69 -15.10 -15.43
C ILE A 42 10.74 -14.46 -14.52
N ASN A 43 12.01 -14.52 -14.90
CA ASN A 43 13.13 -13.96 -14.13
C ASN A 43 13.87 -12.92 -14.96
N GLU A 44 14.26 -11.83 -14.31
CA GLU A 44 15.29 -10.91 -14.80
C GLU A 44 16.64 -11.28 -14.19
N GLU A 45 17.59 -11.64 -15.04
CA GLU A 45 18.94 -12.01 -14.64
C GLU A 45 19.92 -10.94 -15.15
N PHE A 46 20.65 -10.32 -14.23
CA PHE A 46 21.66 -9.34 -14.61
C PHE A 46 22.92 -10.01 -15.16
N SER A 47 23.39 -9.50 -16.30
CA SER A 47 24.69 -9.80 -16.86
C SER A 47 25.75 -9.30 -15.88
N ASN A 48 26.25 -10.19 -15.02
CA ASN A 48 27.34 -9.88 -14.08
C ASN A 48 28.66 -9.68 -14.85
N ASN A 49 28.79 -8.61 -15.62
CA ASN A 49 30.07 -8.18 -16.16
C ASN A 49 30.85 -7.40 -15.10
N LYS A 50 31.13 -8.04 -13.96
CA LYS A 50 31.99 -7.50 -12.90
C LYS A 50 33.45 -7.24 -13.36
N ASN A 51 33.79 -7.61 -14.60
CA ASN A 51 35.15 -7.49 -15.18
C ASN A 51 35.34 -6.28 -16.13
N LEU A 52 34.42 -5.30 -16.17
CA LEU A 52 34.48 -4.20 -17.15
C LEU A 52 35.00 -2.85 -16.62
N ILE A 53 35.14 -2.64 -15.31
CA ILE A 53 35.68 -1.36 -14.81
C ILE A 53 37.21 -1.39 -14.90
N LYS A 54 37.74 -0.92 -16.03
CA LYS A 54 39.19 -0.76 -16.24
C LYS A 54 39.60 0.71 -16.33
N SER A 55 38.63 1.61 -16.45
CA SER A 55 38.82 3.04 -16.61
C SER A 55 37.66 3.85 -16.00
N ILE A 56 37.86 5.15 -15.85
CA ILE A 56 36.80 6.09 -15.45
C ILE A 56 35.66 6.11 -16.48
N ASP A 57 35.97 5.96 -17.77
CA ASP A 57 34.96 5.91 -18.82
C ASP A 57 34.03 4.69 -18.65
N ASP A 58 34.56 3.55 -18.17
CA ASP A 58 33.75 2.37 -17.86
C ASP A 58 32.81 2.62 -16.66
N ILE A 59 33.26 3.39 -15.67
CA ILE A 59 32.43 3.79 -14.51
C ILE A 59 31.30 4.71 -14.98
N VAL A 60 31.62 5.75 -15.75
CA VAL A 60 30.63 6.69 -16.29
C VAL A 60 29.62 5.95 -17.15
N ARG A 61 30.08 5.06 -18.03
CA ARG A 61 29.20 4.28 -18.90
C ARG A 61 28.34 3.30 -18.12
N TYR A 62 28.86 2.69 -17.05
CA TYR A 62 28.08 1.86 -16.12
C TYR A 62 26.96 2.68 -15.45
N PHE A 63 27.28 3.83 -14.87
CA PHE A 63 26.29 4.72 -14.24
C PHE A 63 25.22 5.20 -15.22
N VAL A 64 25.65 5.64 -16.41
CA VAL A 64 24.72 6.06 -17.47
C VAL A 64 23.81 4.90 -17.87
N ASN A 65 24.38 3.71 -18.10
CA ASN A 65 23.59 2.53 -18.46
C ASN A 65 22.62 2.11 -17.34
N GLU A 66 23.03 2.18 -16.08
CA GLU A 66 22.16 1.91 -14.92
C GLU A 66 20.98 2.90 -14.87
N ILE A 67 21.24 4.21 -14.99
CA ILE A 67 20.21 5.26 -15.01
C ILE A 67 19.25 5.08 -16.18
N PHE A 68 19.77 4.80 -17.38
CA PHE A 68 18.94 4.55 -18.56
C PHE A 68 18.15 3.24 -18.44
N THR A 69 18.66 2.24 -17.74
CA THR A 69 17.98 0.94 -17.63
C THR A 69 16.89 0.96 -16.57
N SER A 70 17.14 1.59 -15.42
CA SER A 70 16.10 1.79 -14.40
C SER A 70 14.96 2.68 -14.91
N SER A 71 15.25 3.61 -15.84
CA SER A 71 14.25 4.55 -16.37
C SER A 71 13.50 4.05 -17.61
N TYR A 72 14.03 3.08 -18.36
CA TYR A 72 13.49 2.68 -19.68
C TYR A 72 13.44 1.16 -19.94
N SER A 73 13.68 0.32 -18.94
CA SER A 73 13.52 -1.14 -19.08
C SER A 73 12.16 -1.57 -18.57
N ASP A 74 11.28 -1.94 -19.50
CA ASP A 74 9.93 -2.39 -19.20
C ASP A 74 9.72 -3.81 -19.70
N ILE A 75 9.09 -4.64 -18.88
CA ILE A 75 8.63 -5.97 -19.26
C ILE A 75 7.11 -5.93 -19.32
N THR A 76 6.55 -6.31 -20.47
CA THR A 76 5.10 -6.50 -20.60
C THR A 76 4.79 -7.98 -20.60
N VAL A 77 3.95 -8.42 -19.67
CA VAL A 77 3.51 -9.82 -19.57
C VAL A 77 2.03 -9.89 -19.88
N TYR A 78 1.69 -10.60 -20.95
CA TYR A 78 0.30 -10.83 -21.35
C TYR A 78 -0.14 -12.20 -20.85
N ILE A 79 -1.19 -12.24 -20.02
CA ILE A 79 -1.65 -13.44 -19.31
C ILE A 79 -3.18 -13.58 -19.37
N PRO A 80 -3.74 -14.80 -19.25
CA PRO A 80 -5.19 -14.99 -19.14
C PRO A 80 -5.74 -14.45 -17.81
N GLU A 81 -7.05 -14.18 -17.78
CA GLU A 81 -7.76 -13.77 -16.56
C GLU A 81 -7.92 -14.92 -15.54
N ASN A 82 -8.25 -14.55 -14.29
CA ASN A 82 -8.56 -15.45 -13.18
C ASN A 82 -7.41 -16.37 -12.79
N ILE A 83 -6.20 -15.83 -12.79
CA ILE A 83 -4.99 -16.53 -12.36
C ILE A 83 -4.38 -15.83 -11.15
N ASP A 84 -3.43 -16.52 -10.52
CA ASP A 84 -2.62 -15.98 -9.44
C ASP A 84 -1.31 -15.41 -10.00
N VAL A 85 -0.91 -14.25 -9.50
CA VAL A 85 0.30 -13.55 -9.93
C VAL A 85 1.17 -13.29 -8.71
N ASN A 86 2.39 -13.80 -8.75
CA ASN A 86 3.41 -13.53 -7.74
C ASN A 86 4.49 -12.63 -8.36
N ILE A 87 4.76 -11.49 -7.75
CA ILE A 87 5.67 -10.46 -8.24
C ILE A 87 6.67 -10.16 -7.12
N ASN A 88 7.96 -10.37 -7.40
CA ASN A 88 9.05 -10.06 -6.48
C ASN A 88 9.97 -9.05 -7.13
N THR A 89 10.20 -7.91 -6.48
CA THR A 89 10.98 -6.80 -7.01
C THR A 89 11.89 -6.21 -5.94
N ASP A 90 12.98 -5.54 -6.33
CA ASP A 90 13.80 -4.78 -5.37
C ASP A 90 13.26 -3.34 -5.25
N ASN A 91 13.26 -2.61 -6.37
CA ASN A 91 12.71 -1.25 -6.47
C ASN A 91 12.15 -0.94 -7.87
N THR A 92 10.95 -1.44 -8.17
CA THR A 92 10.35 -1.29 -9.50
C THR A 92 8.86 -0.98 -9.45
N LYS A 93 8.34 -0.35 -10.50
CA LYS A 93 6.90 -0.11 -10.66
C LYS A 93 6.22 -1.33 -11.28
N VAL A 94 5.09 -1.70 -10.70
CA VAL A 94 4.18 -2.72 -11.21
C VAL A 94 2.92 -2.02 -11.68
N TYR A 95 2.51 -2.28 -12.92
CA TYR A 95 1.23 -1.83 -13.47
C TYR A 95 0.40 -3.05 -13.89
N ILE A 96 -0.83 -3.15 -13.42
CA ILE A 96 -1.78 -4.20 -13.81
C ILE A 96 -2.92 -3.54 -14.57
N ASP A 97 -3.05 -3.85 -15.86
CA ASP A 97 -3.89 -3.11 -16.81
C ASP A 97 -5.14 -3.93 -17.17
N ASP A 98 -6.31 -3.49 -16.71
CA ASP A 98 -7.63 -4.04 -17.01
C ASP A 98 -7.73 -5.57 -16.85
N MET A 99 -7.27 -6.07 -15.70
CA MET A 99 -7.16 -7.51 -15.44
C MET A 99 -8.13 -7.97 -14.35
N LYS A 100 -8.70 -9.17 -14.56
CA LYS A 100 -9.35 -9.92 -13.48
C LYS A 100 -8.37 -10.95 -12.92
N LEU A 101 -7.99 -10.82 -11.65
CA LEU A 101 -7.01 -11.69 -10.99
C LEU A 101 -7.58 -12.27 -9.70
N ASN A 102 -7.16 -13.49 -9.36
CA ASN A 102 -7.56 -14.12 -8.10
C ASN A 102 -6.70 -13.57 -6.96
N ASN A 103 -5.39 -13.86 -6.99
CA ASN A 103 -4.44 -13.38 -6.00
C ASN A 103 -3.29 -12.64 -6.67
N VAL A 104 -2.92 -11.50 -6.10
CA VAL A 104 -1.70 -10.76 -6.46
C VAL A 104 -0.83 -10.70 -5.21
N ASP A 105 0.28 -11.42 -5.22
CA ASP A 105 1.31 -11.34 -4.19
C ASP A 105 2.43 -10.43 -4.69
N PHE A 106 2.57 -9.25 -4.10
CA PHE A 106 3.57 -8.26 -4.44
C PHE A 106 4.57 -8.11 -3.29
N ASN A 107 5.77 -8.65 -3.48
CA ASN A 107 6.87 -8.52 -2.52
C ASN A 107 7.90 -7.55 -3.10
N THR A 108 8.18 -6.46 -2.39
CA THR A 108 9.19 -5.48 -2.80
C THR A 108 10.02 -4.99 -1.63
N SER A 109 11.17 -4.34 -1.87
CA SER A 109 11.80 -3.53 -0.82
C SER A 109 11.20 -2.12 -0.86
N TYR A 110 11.23 -1.50 -2.04
CA TYR A 110 10.60 -0.21 -2.32
C TYR A 110 9.81 -0.33 -3.62
N GLY A 111 8.75 0.42 -3.82
CA GLY A 111 8.06 0.36 -5.11
C GLY A 111 6.62 0.81 -5.04
N ASN A 112 5.97 0.72 -6.19
CA ASN A 112 4.57 1.07 -6.33
C ASN A 112 3.89 -0.01 -7.15
N ILE A 113 2.70 -0.40 -6.74
CA ILE A 113 1.77 -1.16 -7.56
C ILE A 113 0.64 -0.21 -7.95
N SER A 114 0.34 -0.17 -9.24
CA SER A 114 -0.84 0.52 -9.74
C SER A 114 -1.75 -0.46 -10.47
N LEU A 115 -3.04 -0.39 -10.14
CA LEU A 115 -4.09 -1.20 -10.71
C LEU A 115 -4.94 -0.28 -11.60
N GLY A 116 -5.00 -0.58 -12.89
CA GLY A 116 -5.84 0.15 -13.84
C GLY A 116 -7.32 0.06 -13.43
N GLN A 117 -8.08 1.13 -13.68
CA GLN A 117 -9.42 1.35 -13.12
C GLN A 117 -10.42 0.21 -13.35
N ASP A 118 -10.30 -0.56 -14.43
CA ASP A 118 -11.20 -1.68 -14.74
C ASP A 118 -10.70 -3.03 -14.18
N SER A 119 -9.56 -3.03 -13.47
CA SER A 119 -9.01 -4.22 -12.85
C SER A 119 -9.86 -4.69 -11.66
N GLN A 120 -9.90 -6.01 -11.48
CA GLN A 120 -10.62 -6.66 -10.38
C GLN A 120 -9.72 -7.73 -9.77
N VAL A 121 -9.17 -7.43 -8.60
CA VAL A 121 -8.29 -8.32 -7.83
C VAL A 121 -9.05 -8.82 -6.61
N LYS A 122 -9.22 -10.14 -6.44
CA LYS A 122 -9.92 -10.64 -5.24
C LYS A 122 -9.09 -10.47 -3.96
N ASN A 123 -7.80 -10.78 -4.03
CA ASN A 123 -6.87 -10.60 -2.92
C ASN A 123 -5.56 -9.97 -3.40
N LEU A 124 -5.19 -8.84 -2.81
CA LEU A 124 -3.91 -8.18 -2.99
C LEU A 124 -3.09 -8.33 -1.69
N ASN A 125 -1.98 -9.04 -1.75
CA ASN A 125 -1.07 -9.22 -0.63
C ASN A 125 0.22 -8.47 -0.93
N ILE A 126 0.60 -7.55 -0.07
CA ILE A 126 1.80 -6.72 -0.22
C ILE A 126 2.74 -7.01 0.93
N LYS A 127 4.01 -7.24 0.60
CA LYS A 127 5.11 -7.25 1.56
C LYS A 127 6.16 -6.25 1.11
N SER A 128 6.48 -5.27 1.95
CA SER A 128 7.37 -4.16 1.57
C SER A 128 8.25 -3.69 2.72
N THR A 129 9.32 -2.95 2.44
CA THR A 129 9.89 -2.04 3.44
C THR A 129 8.99 -0.80 3.49
N ASP A 130 8.79 -0.15 2.35
CA ASP A 130 7.88 0.99 2.22
C ASP A 130 6.98 0.82 1.01
N ILE A 131 5.70 1.16 1.17
CA ILE A 131 4.72 1.13 0.09
C ILE A 131 3.90 2.41 0.09
N PHE A 132 3.74 2.97 -1.11
CA PHE A 132 2.79 4.03 -1.40
C PHE A 132 1.66 3.46 -2.26
N LEU A 133 0.41 3.73 -1.87
CA LEU A 133 -0.78 3.30 -2.61
C LEU A 133 -1.70 4.49 -2.85
N ASN A 134 -2.15 4.66 -4.10
CA ASN A 134 -3.26 5.56 -4.35
C ASN A 134 -4.58 4.88 -4.02
N ILE A 135 -5.56 5.67 -3.63
CA ILE A 135 -6.91 5.16 -3.35
C ILE A 135 -7.56 4.48 -4.56
N ASP A 136 -7.25 4.93 -5.77
CA ASP A 136 -7.76 4.34 -7.01
C ASP A 136 -7.27 2.90 -7.20
N ASP A 137 -6.01 2.64 -6.82
CA ASP A 137 -5.43 1.30 -6.85
C ASP A 137 -6.10 0.38 -5.82
N ILE A 138 -6.41 0.92 -4.64
CA ILE A 138 -7.10 0.21 -3.55
C ILE A 138 -8.49 -0.28 -3.99
N TYR A 139 -9.26 0.54 -4.72
CA TYR A 139 -10.63 0.24 -5.15
C TYR A 139 -10.72 -0.87 -6.20
N CYS A 140 -9.60 -1.23 -6.83
CA CYS A 140 -9.53 -2.35 -7.76
C CYS A 140 -9.41 -3.71 -7.04
N ALA A 141 -9.28 -3.73 -5.71
CA ALA A 141 -9.11 -4.94 -4.92
C ALA A 141 -10.23 -5.17 -3.88
N GLU A 142 -10.70 -6.41 -3.73
CA GLU A 142 -11.73 -6.74 -2.73
C GLU A 142 -11.15 -6.89 -1.32
N ASN A 143 -10.02 -7.57 -1.19
CA ASN A 143 -9.31 -7.77 0.08
C ASN A 143 -7.84 -7.41 -0.08
N ILE A 144 -7.31 -6.61 0.84
CA ILE A 144 -5.91 -6.16 0.82
C ILE A 144 -5.23 -6.52 2.13
N ASN A 145 -4.07 -7.16 2.05
CA ASN A 145 -3.22 -7.45 3.20
C ASN A 145 -1.85 -6.81 2.97
N ILE A 146 -1.39 -5.97 3.90
CA ILE A 146 -0.12 -5.25 3.82
C ILE A 146 0.73 -5.63 5.04
N GLU A 147 1.93 -6.12 4.79
CA GLU A 147 2.99 -6.29 5.80
C GLU A 147 4.17 -5.40 5.41
N SER A 148 4.40 -4.30 6.14
CA SER A 148 5.40 -3.30 5.75
C SER A 148 6.19 -2.73 6.94
N VAL A 149 7.25 -1.96 6.69
CA VAL A 149 7.81 -1.06 7.70
C VAL A 149 7.03 0.25 7.67
N GLY A 150 6.94 0.90 6.50
CA GLY A 150 6.15 2.10 6.24
C GLY A 150 5.00 1.86 5.25
N VAL A 151 3.86 2.53 5.47
CA VAL A 151 2.68 2.49 4.59
C VAL A 151 2.15 3.91 4.43
N ASP A 152 2.03 4.36 3.18
CA ASP A 152 1.41 5.62 2.82
C ASP A 152 0.22 5.31 1.88
N ILE A 153 -0.97 5.73 2.28
CA ILE A 153 -2.20 5.63 1.49
C ILE A 153 -2.77 7.03 1.31
N ASN A 154 -2.82 7.48 0.06
CA ASN A 154 -3.25 8.83 -0.26
C ASN A 154 -4.35 8.84 -1.33
N GLY A 155 -5.30 9.76 -1.22
CA GLY A 155 -6.28 9.99 -2.27
C GLY A 155 -7.40 10.97 -1.95
N TYR A 156 -7.52 12.01 -2.78
CA TYR A 156 -8.54 13.06 -2.64
C TYR A 156 -9.59 13.05 -3.77
N ASN A 157 -9.65 11.96 -4.54
CA ASN A 157 -10.50 11.86 -5.71
C ASN A 157 -11.95 11.61 -5.31
N THR A 158 -12.89 12.14 -6.10
CA THR A 158 -14.31 11.78 -5.97
C THR A 158 -14.54 10.33 -6.37
N ILE A 159 -15.17 9.54 -5.51
CA ILE A 159 -15.60 8.17 -5.83
C ILE A 159 -16.53 8.20 -7.05
N SER A 160 -16.21 7.42 -8.09
CA SER A 160 -17.19 7.09 -9.13
C SER A 160 -18.40 6.39 -8.50
N GLN A 161 -19.63 6.69 -8.92
CA GLN A 161 -20.83 6.06 -8.35
C GLN A 161 -20.81 4.52 -8.38
N ASP A 162 -20.03 3.93 -9.30
CA ASP A 162 -19.89 2.48 -9.46
C ASP A 162 -18.67 1.88 -8.76
N ALA A 163 -17.86 2.70 -8.06
CA ALA A 163 -16.63 2.22 -7.45
C ALA A 163 -16.92 1.28 -6.27
N LYS A 164 -16.28 0.12 -6.27
CA LYS A 164 -16.49 -0.91 -5.26
C LYS A 164 -15.52 -0.69 -4.10
N ILE A 165 -16.02 -0.09 -3.02
CA ILE A 165 -15.25 0.03 -1.77
C ILE A 165 -14.77 -1.37 -1.34
N PRO A 166 -13.46 -1.56 -1.09
CA PRO A 166 -12.90 -2.83 -0.65
C PRO A 166 -13.61 -3.38 0.57
N LYS A 167 -13.71 -4.71 0.66
CA LYS A 167 -14.37 -5.38 1.78
C LYS A 167 -13.50 -5.35 3.03
N ASN A 168 -12.21 -5.67 2.88
CA ASN A 168 -11.28 -5.76 4.00
C ASN A 168 -9.91 -5.19 3.61
N ILE A 169 -9.35 -4.34 4.45
CA ILE A 169 -7.94 -3.96 4.42
C ILE A 169 -7.32 -4.32 5.76
N LYS A 170 -6.18 -5.01 5.72
CA LYS A 170 -5.40 -5.39 6.89
C LYS A 170 -3.98 -4.86 6.72
N ILE A 171 -3.56 -3.98 7.62
CA ILE A 171 -2.24 -3.39 7.63
C ILE A 171 -1.51 -3.84 8.90
N LYS A 172 -0.32 -4.41 8.71
CA LYS A 172 0.61 -4.73 9.78
C LYS A 172 1.91 -4.01 9.48
N ALA A 173 2.24 -3.01 10.30
CA ALA A 173 3.47 -2.28 10.17
C ALA A 173 4.35 -2.47 11.40
N SER A 174 5.65 -2.69 11.21
CA SER A 174 6.60 -2.76 12.33
C SER A 174 7.87 -2.02 11.96
N SER A 175 8.21 -1.00 12.74
CA SER A 175 9.45 -0.25 12.61
C SER A 175 10.30 -0.42 13.85
N ASP A 176 11.59 -0.71 13.68
CA ASP A 176 12.57 -0.69 14.77
C ASP A 176 13.02 0.75 15.09
N TYR A 177 12.58 1.74 14.29
CA TYR A 177 12.89 3.15 14.51
C TYR A 177 11.93 3.79 15.52
N TYR A 178 12.51 4.46 16.52
CA TYR A 178 11.83 4.85 17.76
C TYR A 178 10.88 6.04 17.64
N ASP A 179 10.80 6.77 16.51
CA ASP A 179 10.04 8.04 16.46
C ASP A 179 9.16 8.30 15.21
N ASP A 180 9.14 7.44 14.19
CA ASP A 180 8.47 7.80 12.92
C ASP A 180 7.00 7.33 12.83
N ILE A 181 6.14 8.16 12.21
CA ILE A 181 4.86 7.72 11.65
C ILE A 181 5.18 6.65 10.60
N ASN A 182 4.68 5.44 10.81
CA ASN A 182 4.94 4.32 9.91
C ASN A 182 3.70 3.89 9.12
N ILE A 183 2.55 4.45 9.46
CA ILE A 183 1.32 4.33 8.68
C ILE A 183 0.72 5.73 8.59
N ASP A 184 0.62 6.26 7.39
CA ASP A 184 -0.08 7.49 7.05
C ASP A 184 -1.22 7.16 6.08
N ILE A 185 -2.46 7.47 6.46
CA ILE A 185 -3.63 7.28 5.62
C ILE A 185 -4.37 8.59 5.54
N ASN A 186 -4.35 9.22 4.37
CA ASN A 186 -4.95 10.51 4.15
C ASN A 186 -5.89 10.50 2.94
N THR A 187 -7.19 10.44 3.24
CA THR A 187 -8.23 10.23 2.24
C THR A 187 -9.53 10.95 2.61
N ASN A 188 -10.20 11.53 1.63
CA ASN A 188 -11.56 12.07 1.80
C ASN A 188 -12.66 11.05 1.44
N ILE A 189 -12.28 9.80 1.15
CA ILE A 189 -13.18 8.72 0.72
C ILE A 189 -12.85 7.40 1.44
N PRO A 190 -13.81 6.48 1.64
CA PRO A 190 -13.57 5.27 2.44
C PRO A 190 -12.53 4.36 1.79
N ILE A 191 -11.55 3.90 2.56
CA ILE A 191 -10.56 2.94 2.02
C ILE A 191 -11.05 1.48 2.05
N ALA A 192 -11.95 1.15 2.98
CA ALA A 192 -12.48 -0.21 3.15
C ALA A 192 -13.77 -0.20 3.96
N LYS A 193 -14.55 -1.29 3.88
CA LYS A 193 -15.64 -1.57 4.82
C LYS A 193 -15.12 -2.00 6.19
N ASN A 194 -14.02 -2.77 6.21
CA ASN A 194 -13.34 -3.20 7.43
C ASN A 194 -11.84 -2.93 7.30
N LEU A 195 -11.32 -2.04 8.14
CA LEU A 195 -9.92 -1.68 8.23
C LEU A 195 -9.35 -2.26 9.53
N TYR A 196 -8.28 -3.05 9.42
CA TYR A 196 -7.51 -3.50 10.58
C TYR A 196 -6.11 -2.92 10.48
N ILE A 197 -5.64 -2.28 11.54
CA ILE A 197 -4.28 -1.75 11.64
C ILE A 197 -3.63 -2.31 12.90
N GLU A 198 -2.43 -2.85 12.76
CA GLU A 198 -1.56 -3.23 13.85
C GLU A 198 -0.17 -2.63 13.61
N SER A 199 0.28 -1.76 14.50
CA SER A 199 1.57 -1.08 14.41
C SER A 199 2.30 -1.06 15.75
N ASN A 200 3.63 -1.03 15.73
CA ASN A 200 4.43 -0.70 16.91
C ASN A 200 4.86 0.79 16.96
N SER A 201 4.38 1.62 16.02
CA SER A 201 4.68 3.06 15.92
C SER A 201 3.42 3.91 15.75
N THR A 202 3.58 5.23 15.60
CA THR A 202 2.46 6.17 15.41
C THR A 202 1.75 5.91 14.07
N VAL A 203 0.42 5.95 14.10
CA VAL A 203 -0.46 5.82 12.94
C VAL A 203 -1.16 7.17 12.74
N SER A 204 -0.94 7.83 11.60
CA SER A 204 -1.64 9.07 11.23
C SER A 204 -2.83 8.77 10.31
N LEU A 205 -3.99 9.32 10.64
CA LEU A 205 -5.27 9.05 9.99
C LEU A 205 -6.05 10.34 9.71
N ASP A 206 -6.15 10.69 8.43
CA ASP A 206 -7.20 11.56 7.91
C ASP A 206 -8.21 10.70 7.14
N LEU A 207 -9.22 10.22 7.86
CA LEU A 207 -10.29 9.39 7.31
C LEU A 207 -11.61 10.17 7.28
N PRO A 208 -12.52 9.89 6.34
CA PRO A 208 -13.77 10.63 6.21
C PRO A 208 -14.85 10.06 7.15
N LEU A 209 -14.54 10.04 8.45
CA LEU A 209 -15.30 9.40 9.53
C LEU A 209 -16.70 10.00 9.74
N LEU A 210 -16.91 11.24 9.31
CA LEU A 210 -18.21 11.93 9.42
C LEU A 210 -19.15 11.62 8.27
N ASP A 211 -18.59 11.43 7.08
CA ASP A 211 -19.34 11.34 5.82
C ASP A 211 -19.67 9.89 5.44
N TYR A 212 -18.89 8.92 5.94
CA TYR A 212 -19.01 7.53 5.55
C TYR A 212 -18.95 6.55 6.71
N LYS A 213 -19.52 5.38 6.44
CA LYS A 213 -19.56 4.23 7.35
C LYS A 213 -18.44 3.25 7.04
N PHE A 214 -17.54 3.03 7.98
CA PHE A 214 -16.53 1.97 7.90
C PHE A 214 -16.10 1.48 9.29
N ASN A 215 -15.75 0.20 9.35
CA ASN A 215 -15.33 -0.47 10.58
C ASN A 215 -13.83 -0.36 10.67
N PHE A 216 -13.30 -0.01 11.84
CA PHE A 216 -11.86 -0.06 12.05
C PHE A 216 -11.47 -0.60 13.42
N ASP A 217 -10.45 -1.46 13.42
CA ASP A 217 -9.75 -2.01 14.59
C ASP A 217 -8.28 -1.60 14.50
N ILE A 218 -7.86 -0.64 15.33
CA ILE A 218 -6.50 -0.08 15.30
C ILE A 218 -5.79 -0.39 16.60
N LYS A 219 -4.63 -1.04 16.50
CA LYS A 219 -3.77 -1.43 17.60
C LYS A 219 -2.40 -0.81 17.40
N THR A 220 -1.99 0.08 18.30
CA THR A 220 -0.66 0.66 18.27
C THR A 220 -0.06 0.84 19.67
N SER A 221 1.25 0.63 19.78
CA SER A 221 2.00 0.84 21.02
C SER A 221 2.49 2.27 21.23
N LYS A 222 2.50 3.14 20.21
CA LYS A 222 2.93 4.55 20.37
C LYS A 222 1.78 5.54 20.35
N GLY A 223 0.87 5.43 19.38
CA GLY A 223 -0.20 6.39 19.28
C GLY A 223 -0.96 6.36 17.97
N ILE A 224 -2.15 6.93 18.00
CA ILE A 224 -2.92 7.29 16.82
C ILE A 224 -2.99 8.81 16.80
N ASP A 225 -2.68 9.36 15.66
CA ASP A 225 -2.80 10.77 15.33
C ASP A 225 -3.91 10.94 14.30
N PHE A 226 -4.88 11.81 14.58
CA PHE A 226 -5.95 12.14 13.64
C PHE A 226 -5.71 13.56 13.12
N SER A 227 -5.98 13.78 11.82
CA SER A 227 -5.70 15.05 11.11
C SER A 227 -5.91 16.34 11.92
N ASP A 228 -5.08 17.34 11.66
CA ASP A 228 -5.00 18.68 12.28
C ASP A 228 -6.28 19.56 12.26
N ASP A 229 -7.39 19.03 11.73
CA ASP A 229 -8.69 19.70 11.75
C ASP A 229 -9.47 19.23 12.97
N GLU A 230 -9.12 19.73 14.16
CA GLU A 230 -9.89 19.47 15.39
C GLU A 230 -11.39 19.79 15.19
N ASP A 231 -11.69 20.86 14.44
CA ASP A 231 -13.05 21.31 14.16
C ASP A 231 -13.87 20.22 13.45
N LYS A 232 -13.23 19.42 12.59
CA LYS A 232 -13.83 18.23 11.94
C LYS A 232 -14.40 17.26 12.98
N TYR A 233 -13.69 16.99 14.07
CA TYR A 233 -14.10 15.96 15.04
C TYR A 233 -14.84 16.52 16.26
N ARG A 234 -15.03 17.84 16.38
CA ARG A 234 -15.83 18.45 17.45
C ARG A 234 -17.26 17.90 17.47
N LYS A 235 -17.81 17.69 18.67
CA LYS A 235 -19.14 17.11 18.93
C LYS A 235 -19.30 15.66 18.51
N THR A 236 -18.23 14.99 18.10
CA THR A 236 -18.20 13.54 17.94
C THR A 236 -17.77 12.87 19.25
N VAL A 237 -17.93 11.55 19.33
CA VAL A 237 -17.39 10.74 20.44
C VAL A 237 -15.87 10.80 20.58
N LEU A 238 -15.16 11.31 19.56
CA LEU A 238 -13.71 11.45 19.57
C LEU A 238 -13.24 12.70 20.34
N GLU A 239 -14.10 13.72 20.48
CA GLU A 239 -13.79 14.98 21.18
C GLU A 239 -13.28 14.75 22.60
N LYS A 240 -13.78 13.72 23.29
CA LYS A 240 -13.33 13.36 24.65
C LYS A 240 -11.86 12.89 24.74
N TYR A 241 -11.23 12.62 23.59
CA TYR A 241 -9.85 12.18 23.49
C TYR A 241 -8.90 13.30 23.05
N PHE A 242 -9.41 14.49 22.68
CA PHE A 242 -8.60 15.65 22.34
C PHE A 242 -7.78 16.04 23.57
N ASN A 243 -6.48 16.25 23.37
CA ASN A 243 -5.64 16.81 24.42
C ASN A 243 -5.76 18.34 24.31
N TYR A 244 -6.77 18.90 24.95
CA TYR A 244 -6.79 20.35 25.19
C TYR A 244 -5.69 20.66 26.21
N ASP A 245 -4.50 21.02 25.72
CA ASP A 245 -3.43 21.55 26.57
C ASP A 245 -3.87 22.91 27.15
N GLU A 246 -4.59 22.89 28.27
CA GLU A 246 -4.55 24.00 29.20
C GLU A 246 -3.25 23.86 30.02
N ASP A 247 -2.20 24.55 29.55
CA ASP A 247 -1.07 25.05 30.36
C ASP A 247 -0.34 24.05 31.28
N GLU A 248 -0.04 22.83 30.82
CA GLU A 248 0.99 22.02 31.48
C GLU A 248 2.05 21.59 30.47
N GLY A 249 3.24 22.18 30.61
CA GLY A 249 4.40 21.84 29.78
C GLY A 249 4.56 20.32 29.64
N ILE A 250 4.98 19.92 28.44
CA ILE A 250 5.22 18.54 28.02
C ILE A 250 5.93 17.78 29.16
N ASP A 251 5.15 17.06 29.95
CA ASP A 251 5.67 16.24 31.04
C ASP A 251 5.98 14.89 30.41
N GLU A 252 7.26 14.67 30.08
CA GLU A 252 7.77 13.43 29.48
C GLU A 252 7.45 12.20 30.35
N ASP A 253 7.02 12.40 31.61
CA ASP A 253 6.66 11.39 32.59
C ASP A 253 5.14 11.11 32.69
N LYS A 254 4.26 11.74 31.89
CA LYS A 254 2.83 11.39 31.86
C LYS A 254 2.67 9.99 31.24
N GLU A 255 2.49 9.00 32.11
CA GLU A 255 2.17 7.61 31.75
C GLU A 255 0.93 7.58 30.84
N TYR A 256 1.16 7.45 29.53
CA TYR A 256 0.13 7.44 28.52
C TYR A 256 -0.78 6.23 28.72
N LYS A 257 -1.91 6.45 29.39
CA LYS A 257 -2.89 5.39 29.66
C LYS A 257 -3.51 4.96 28.34
N GLN A 258 -3.48 3.66 28.10
CA GLN A 258 -4.16 3.03 26.98
C GLN A 258 -5.61 3.55 26.88
N LYS A 259 -5.93 4.23 25.78
CA LYS A 259 -7.25 4.74 25.46
C LYS A 259 -7.96 3.68 24.61
N ASP A 260 -9.04 3.12 25.14
CA ASP A 260 -9.92 2.21 24.41
C ASP A 260 -11.20 2.93 24.01
N PHE A 261 -11.64 2.77 22.76
CA PHE A 261 -12.92 3.29 22.27
C PHE A 261 -13.74 2.21 21.56
N ILE A 262 -14.97 2.00 22.03
CA ILE A 262 -15.97 1.17 21.34
C ILE A 262 -17.28 1.96 21.20
N GLY A 263 -17.70 2.25 19.96
CA GLY A 263 -18.92 3.01 19.68
C GLY A 263 -19.05 3.48 18.23
N LEU A 264 -20.06 4.33 17.95
CA LEU A 264 -20.25 5.03 16.67
C LEU A 264 -19.62 6.42 16.76
N ILE A 265 -18.93 6.88 15.72
CA ILE A 265 -18.37 8.25 15.69
C ILE A 265 -19.43 9.30 15.38
N ASN A 266 -20.33 8.99 14.45
CA ASN A 266 -21.39 9.88 14.02
C ASN A 266 -22.77 9.24 14.29
N ASP A 267 -23.45 9.70 15.34
CA ASP A 267 -24.77 9.22 15.74
C ASP A 267 -25.85 9.55 14.69
N GLU A 268 -25.64 10.55 13.82
CA GLU A 268 -26.56 10.87 12.72
C GLU A 268 -26.58 9.76 11.66
N LEU A 269 -25.54 8.93 11.61
CA LEU A 269 -25.45 7.78 10.73
C LEU A 269 -26.07 6.51 11.34
N LYS A 270 -26.61 6.54 12.57
CA LYS A 270 -27.09 5.35 13.28
C LYS A 270 -28.24 4.61 12.57
N ASP A 271 -29.18 5.35 11.97
CA ASP A 271 -30.43 4.78 11.41
C ASP A 271 -30.22 4.26 9.98
N ASN A 272 -29.02 4.41 9.45
CA ASN A 272 -28.63 3.81 8.17
C ASN A 272 -28.26 2.32 8.42
N PRO A 273 -28.81 1.35 7.67
CA PRO A 273 -28.91 -0.08 8.05
C PRO A 273 -27.59 -0.88 8.17
N THR A 274 -26.43 -0.26 7.95
CA THR A 274 -25.11 -0.81 8.24
C THR A 274 -24.53 -0.15 9.49
N GLU A 275 -24.87 -0.68 10.65
CA GLU A 275 -24.43 -0.24 11.97
C GLU A 275 -23.17 -1.01 12.37
N TYR A 276 -22.08 -0.36 12.80
CA TYR A 276 -20.92 -1.08 13.32
C TYR A 276 -20.06 -0.27 14.27
N GLY A 277 -19.61 -0.94 15.33
CA GLY A 277 -18.78 -0.38 16.39
C GLY A 277 -17.31 -0.28 16.02
N ILE A 278 -16.68 0.76 16.54
CA ILE A 278 -15.26 1.03 16.43
C ILE A 278 -14.53 0.24 17.53
N ASN A 279 -13.27 -0.14 17.32
CA ASN A 279 -12.41 -0.60 18.41
C ASN A 279 -11.04 0.04 18.27
N ILE A 280 -10.78 1.07 19.07
CA ILE A 280 -9.44 1.66 19.15
C ILE A 280 -8.76 1.08 20.37
N LYS A 281 -7.54 0.58 20.21
CA LYS A 281 -6.66 0.18 21.32
C LYS A 281 -5.29 0.81 21.12
N SER A 282 -5.04 1.95 21.75
CA SER A 282 -3.79 2.70 21.59
C SER A 282 -3.25 3.20 22.92
N SER A 283 -1.93 3.30 23.06
CA SER A 283 -1.29 3.97 24.21
C SER A 283 -1.61 5.46 24.25
N ILE A 284 -1.64 6.13 23.08
CA ILE A 284 -1.98 7.55 22.94
C ILE A 284 -3.00 7.72 21.82
N VAL A 285 -3.98 8.60 22.00
CA VAL A 285 -4.78 9.13 20.88
C VAL A 285 -4.65 10.64 20.96
N LYS A 286 -4.13 11.25 19.90
CA LYS A 286 -3.93 12.69 19.71
C LYS A 286 -4.79 13.19 18.55
N PHE A 287 -5.11 14.47 18.64
CA PHE A 287 -5.72 15.30 17.63
C PHE A 287 -4.87 16.57 17.72
N ASP A 288 -4.02 16.80 16.73
CA ASP A 288 -3.11 17.95 16.70
C ASP A 288 -3.77 19.20 16.07
#